data_AF-A0A1G1T8J9-F1
#
_entry.id   AF-A0A1G1T8J9-F1
#
_cell.length_a   1.000
_cell.length_b   1.000
_cell.length_c   1.000
_cell.angle_alpha   90.00
_cell.angle_beta   90.00
_cell.angle_gamma   90.00
#
_symmetry.space_group_name_H-M   'P 1'
#
loop_
_entity.id
_entity.type
_entity.pdbx_description
1 polymer ?
#
loop_
_entity_poly.entity_id
_entity_poly.type
_entity_poly.pdbx_seq_one_letter_code
_entity_poly.pdbx_strand_id
1 'polypeptide(L)'
;MAPSLAHTIMVRGTAEQELDPERLDLLLTYRFSDNVKESGRTQEQEQGLQQVLKQAGIAPEKLVLEELSASGYGGMSKTVNATVALIKVYRLTLDNPKILNSLIPQLVQTGADNLRVVNLESSRMDATKLEVAGRAAAAARQKAQIVVKQAGGQLGNVVTAVEVLPYNAGDSQLAEFRTAAYASKNKAGGDGSGGDIATPNLRKIKVQAVYDVVFEVK
;
A
#
# COMPACT_ATOMS: atom_id res chain seq x y z
N MET A 1 39.00 -14.23 -23.74
CA MET A 1 39.18 -12.76 -23.62
C MET A 1 37.92 -12.18 -23.02
N ALA A 2 38.00 -11.51 -21.87
CA ALA A 2 36.89 -10.66 -21.42
C ALA A 2 36.80 -9.46 -22.37
N PRO A 3 35.61 -9.04 -22.83
CA PRO A 3 35.49 -7.85 -23.66
C PRO A 3 36.04 -6.65 -22.88
N SER A 4 36.91 -5.86 -23.51
CA SER A 4 37.39 -4.62 -22.90
C SER A 4 36.22 -3.64 -22.79
N LEU A 5 36.07 -2.99 -21.63
CA LEU A 5 35.02 -1.98 -21.36
C LEU A 5 35.05 -0.78 -22.34
N ALA A 6 36.10 -0.66 -23.16
CA ALA A 6 36.34 0.45 -24.08
C ALA A 6 35.30 0.61 -25.21
N HIS A 7 34.45 -0.41 -25.47
CA HIS A 7 33.45 -0.39 -26.55
C HIS A 7 32.05 -0.79 -26.07
N THR A 8 31.62 -0.25 -24.92
CA THR A 8 30.29 -0.52 -24.38
C THR A 8 29.57 0.75 -23.97
N ILE A 9 28.24 0.69 -23.92
CA ILE A 9 27.39 1.71 -23.34
C ILE A 9 26.48 1.06 -22.30
N MET A 10 26.43 1.65 -21.10
CA MET A 10 25.47 1.27 -20.07
C MET A 10 24.30 2.25 -20.08
N VAL A 11 23.08 1.72 -20.14
CA VAL A 11 21.87 2.51 -20.23
C VAL A 11 20.80 1.98 -19.29
N ARG A 12 20.18 2.90 -18.55
CA ARG A 12 19.00 2.60 -17.72
C ARG A 12 17.71 2.78 -18.50
N GLY A 13 16.92 1.73 -18.57
CA GLY A 13 15.54 1.74 -19.05
C GLY A 13 14.56 1.66 -17.89
N THR A 14 13.44 2.36 -18.00
CA THR A 14 12.39 2.41 -16.98
C THR A 14 11.04 2.32 -17.66
N ALA A 15 10.12 1.58 -17.07
CA ALA A 15 8.73 1.61 -17.46
C ALA A 15 7.85 1.49 -16.23
N GLU A 16 6.63 2.01 -16.36
CA GLU A 16 5.61 1.91 -15.32
C GLU A 16 4.22 1.71 -15.92
N GLN A 17 3.32 1.19 -15.10
CA GLN A 17 1.90 1.04 -15.37
C GLN A 17 1.11 1.17 -14.09
N GLU A 18 -0.02 1.84 -14.17
CA GLU A 18 -0.98 1.88 -13.08
C GLU A 18 -2.12 0.89 -13.33
N LEU A 19 -2.51 0.18 -12.28
CA LEU A 19 -3.65 -0.73 -12.27
C LEU A 19 -4.70 -0.25 -11.27
N ASP A 20 -5.96 -0.32 -11.66
CA ASP A 20 -7.05 -0.16 -10.71
C ASP A 20 -7.10 -1.38 -9.78
N PRO A 21 -7.21 -1.18 -8.45
CA PRO A 21 -7.33 -2.29 -7.52
C PRO A 21 -8.71 -2.95 -7.68
N GLU A 22 -8.70 -4.28 -7.73
CA GLU A 22 -9.91 -5.13 -7.75
C GLU A 22 -10.23 -5.66 -6.36
N ARG A 23 -9.22 -5.78 -5.50
CA ARG A 23 -9.36 -6.19 -4.10
C ARG A 23 -8.46 -5.36 -3.20
N LEU A 24 -8.81 -5.25 -1.93
CA LEU A 24 -7.94 -4.70 -0.90
C LEU A 24 -8.11 -5.40 0.44
N ASP A 25 -7.11 -5.26 1.29
CA ASP A 25 -7.22 -5.57 2.72
C ASP A 25 -7.31 -4.29 3.54
N LEU A 26 -8.28 -4.27 4.44
CA LEU A 26 -8.50 -3.21 5.42
C LEU A 26 -8.19 -3.77 6.82
N LEU A 27 -7.26 -3.14 7.55
CA LEU A 27 -7.09 -3.40 8.98
C LEU A 27 -8.06 -2.54 9.77
N LEU A 28 -8.80 -3.17 10.67
CA LEU A 28 -9.67 -2.53 11.65
C LEU A 28 -9.08 -2.76 13.03
N THR A 29 -8.69 -1.69 13.71
CA THR A 29 -8.23 -1.76 15.09
C THR A 29 -9.39 -1.43 16.02
N TYR A 30 -9.49 -2.19 17.11
CA TYR A 30 -10.39 -1.96 18.23
C TYR A 30 -9.56 -1.98 19.50
N ARG A 31 -9.74 -0.97 20.35
CA ARG A 31 -9.10 -0.89 21.66
C ARG A 31 -10.17 -0.96 22.74
N PHE A 32 -9.94 -1.82 23.72
CA PHE A 32 -10.79 -2.02 24.86
C PHE A 32 -9.99 -1.74 26.13
N SER A 33 -10.64 -1.13 27.13
CA SER A 33 -10.10 -1.06 28.49
C SER A 33 -10.82 -2.12 29.30
N ASP A 34 -10.13 -3.19 29.67
CA ASP A 34 -10.69 -4.25 30.49
C ASP A 34 -10.59 -3.84 31.97
N ASN A 35 -11.59 -3.08 32.39
CA ASN A 35 -12.15 -3.19 33.73
C ASN A 35 -13.46 -3.98 33.61
N VAL A 36 -13.78 -4.83 34.59
CA VAL A 36 -14.89 -5.84 34.57
C VAL A 36 -16.26 -5.31 34.10
N LYS A 37 -16.46 -3.99 34.02
CA LYS A 37 -17.67 -3.31 33.53
C LYS A 37 -17.76 -3.16 32.00
N GLU A 38 -16.68 -3.29 31.25
CA GLU A 38 -16.63 -3.02 29.79
C GLU A 38 -16.72 -4.29 28.91
N SER A 39 -16.85 -5.48 29.51
CA SER A 39 -16.95 -6.75 28.76
C SER A 39 -18.16 -6.81 27.82
N GLY A 40 -19.30 -6.26 28.23
CA GLY A 40 -20.51 -6.16 27.40
C GLY A 40 -20.32 -5.29 26.15
N ARG A 41 -19.54 -4.20 26.27
CA ARG A 41 -19.24 -3.30 25.15
C ARG A 41 -18.45 -4.02 24.06
N THR A 42 -17.50 -4.88 24.44
CA THR A 42 -16.70 -5.67 23.47
C THR A 42 -17.60 -6.55 22.61
N GLN A 43 -18.57 -7.23 23.24
CA GLN A 43 -19.52 -8.08 22.53
C GLN A 43 -20.45 -7.28 21.62
N GLU A 44 -20.92 -6.11 22.05
CA GLU A 44 -21.74 -5.21 21.23
C GLU A 44 -20.99 -4.72 19.98
N GLN A 45 -19.72 -4.35 20.11
CA GLN A 45 -18.89 -3.90 18.98
C GLN A 45 -18.66 -5.03 17.96
N GLU A 46 -18.42 -6.25 18.42
CA GLU A 46 -18.27 -7.42 17.54
C GLU A 46 -19.58 -7.78 16.84
N GLN A 47 -20.72 -7.73 17.54
CA GLN A 47 -22.04 -7.92 16.93
C GLN A 47 -22.33 -6.83 15.89
N GLY A 48 -22.04 -5.57 16.20
CA GLY A 48 -22.18 -4.45 15.28
C GLY A 48 -21.32 -4.63 14.02
N LEU A 49 -20.06 -5.04 14.18
CA LEU A 49 -19.17 -5.34 13.06
C LEU A 49 -19.76 -6.43 12.16
N GLN A 50 -20.19 -7.56 12.74
CA GLN A 50 -20.80 -8.65 11.97
C GLN A 50 -22.07 -8.21 11.24
N GLN A 51 -22.89 -7.37 11.88
CA GLN A 51 -24.10 -6.83 11.26
C GLN A 51 -23.79 -5.91 10.08
N VAL A 52 -22.82 -5.00 10.22
CA VAL A 52 -22.38 -4.12 9.13
C VAL A 52 -21.85 -4.92 7.94
N LEU A 53 -21.01 -5.93 8.20
CA LEU A 53 -20.50 -6.81 7.14
C LEU A 53 -21.62 -7.56 6.43
N LYS A 54 -22.58 -8.12 7.18
CA LYS A 54 -23.75 -8.80 6.61
C LYS A 54 -24.60 -7.85 5.74
N GLN A 55 -24.84 -6.62 6.20
CA GLN A 55 -25.60 -5.61 5.45
C GLN A 55 -24.87 -5.18 4.18
N ALA A 56 -23.53 -5.13 4.20
CA ALA A 56 -22.69 -4.86 3.05
C ALA A 56 -22.52 -6.07 2.10
N GLY A 57 -23.12 -7.22 2.42
CA GLY A 57 -23.00 -8.45 1.62
C GLY A 57 -21.61 -9.09 1.69
N ILE A 58 -20.84 -8.82 2.74
CA ILE A 58 -19.50 -9.36 2.95
C ILE A 58 -19.59 -10.65 3.75
N ALA A 59 -18.98 -11.72 3.22
CA ALA A 59 -18.97 -13.02 3.86
C ALA A 59 -18.13 -13.02 5.16
N PRO A 60 -18.56 -13.68 6.25
CA PRO A 60 -17.83 -13.68 7.53
C PRO A 60 -16.38 -14.17 7.41
N GLU A 61 -16.09 -15.08 6.48
CA GLU A 61 -14.77 -15.67 6.25
C GLU A 61 -13.76 -14.66 5.71
N LYS A 62 -14.23 -13.49 5.24
CA LYS A 62 -13.39 -12.37 4.80
C LYS A 62 -12.86 -11.53 5.95
N LEU A 63 -13.35 -11.75 7.17
CA LEU A 63 -12.88 -11.10 8.39
C LEU A 63 -12.05 -12.08 9.22
N VAL A 64 -10.76 -11.77 9.39
CA VAL A 64 -9.81 -12.59 10.16
C VAL A 64 -9.25 -11.77 11.30
N LEU A 65 -9.10 -12.37 12.49
CA LEU A 65 -8.36 -11.75 13.59
C LEU A 65 -6.86 -11.80 13.24
N GLU A 66 -6.30 -10.64 12.91
CA GLU A 66 -4.89 -10.47 12.53
C GLU A 66 -3.98 -10.41 13.75
N GLU A 67 -4.41 -9.66 14.77
CA GLU A 67 -3.63 -9.45 15.99
C GLU A 67 -4.56 -9.36 17.20
N LEU A 68 -4.12 -9.96 18.30
CA LEU A 68 -4.71 -9.81 19.63
C LEU A 68 -3.59 -9.53 20.61
N SER A 69 -3.60 -8.35 21.21
CA SER A 69 -2.62 -7.97 22.23
C SER A 69 -3.31 -7.43 23.48
N ALA A 70 -2.74 -7.75 24.64
CA ALA A 70 -3.21 -7.28 25.93
C ALA A 70 -2.01 -6.72 26.70
N SER A 71 -2.12 -5.49 27.18
CA SER A 71 -1.10 -4.85 28.01
C SER A 71 -1.70 -4.40 29.33
N GLY A 72 -1.15 -4.90 30.43
CA GLY A 72 -1.54 -4.46 31.77
C GLY A 72 -0.80 -3.18 32.16
N TYR A 73 -1.49 -2.22 32.76
CA TYR A 73 -0.81 -1.13 33.49
C TYR A 73 -0.51 -1.59 34.92
N GLY A 74 0.65 -2.19 35.13
CA GLY A 74 1.10 -2.69 36.43
C GLY A 74 2.45 -2.09 36.83
N GLY A 75 2.45 -0.87 37.36
CA GLY A 75 3.67 -0.24 37.87
C GLY A 75 3.38 0.73 39.00
N MET A 76 3.59 0.29 40.24
CA MET A 76 3.72 1.10 41.48
C MET A 76 2.48 1.57 42.26
N SER A 77 1.24 1.14 41.96
CA SER A 77 0.09 1.46 42.85
C SER A 77 -0.28 0.28 43.77
N LYS A 78 -0.40 0.55 45.08
CA LYS A 78 -0.88 -0.42 46.09
C LYS A 78 -2.41 -0.61 46.10
N THR A 79 -3.14 0.13 45.27
CA THR A 79 -4.58 -0.03 45.05
C THR A 79 -4.81 -0.76 43.73
N VAL A 80 -5.17 -2.04 43.82
CA VAL A 80 -5.30 -2.96 42.68
C VAL A 80 -6.61 -2.67 41.93
N ASN A 81 -6.51 -1.87 40.88
CA ASN A 81 -7.38 -1.95 39.70
C ASN A 81 -6.45 -2.03 38.49
N ALA A 82 -5.93 -3.22 38.21
CA ALA A 82 -5.08 -3.45 37.05
C ALA A 82 -5.95 -3.40 35.79
N THR A 83 -6.11 -2.21 35.22
CA THR A 83 -6.76 -2.04 33.92
C THR A 83 -5.88 -2.69 32.85
N VAL A 84 -6.42 -3.65 32.12
CA VAL A 84 -5.73 -4.26 30.97
C VAL A 84 -6.23 -3.59 29.70
N ALA A 85 -5.34 -3.00 28.91
CA ALA A 85 -5.69 -2.52 27.58
C ALA A 85 -5.63 -3.69 26.60
N LEU A 86 -6.76 -4.06 26.02
CA LEU A 86 -6.88 -5.08 24.99
C LEU A 86 -6.95 -4.40 23.62
N ILE A 87 -6.24 -4.93 22.64
CA ILE A 87 -6.26 -4.48 21.26
C ILE A 87 -6.60 -5.69 20.38
N LYS A 88 -7.63 -5.56 19.55
CA LYS A 88 -7.93 -6.49 18.47
C LYS A 88 -7.72 -5.79 17.15
N VAL A 89 -6.93 -6.40 16.27
CA VAL A 89 -6.80 -5.99 14.89
C VAL A 89 -7.44 -7.06 14.03
N TYR A 90 -8.45 -6.68 13.25
CA TYR A 90 -9.04 -7.54 12.25
C TYR A 90 -8.53 -7.16 10.87
N ARG A 91 -8.23 -8.15 10.03
CA ARG A 91 -8.04 -7.99 8.59
C ARG A 91 -9.34 -8.32 7.89
N LEU A 92 -9.84 -7.37 7.10
CA LEU A 92 -11.01 -7.52 6.27
C LEU A 92 -10.62 -7.45 4.79
N THR A 93 -10.83 -8.53 4.06
CA THR A 93 -10.60 -8.58 2.62
C THR A 93 -11.86 -8.15 1.87
N LEU A 94 -11.74 -7.12 1.02
CA LEU A 94 -12.83 -6.60 0.20
C LEU A 94 -12.59 -6.91 -1.27
N ASP A 95 -13.50 -7.68 -1.90
CA ASP A 95 -13.46 -7.98 -3.34
C ASP A 95 -14.01 -6.84 -4.22
N ASN A 96 -14.44 -5.73 -3.61
CA ASN A 96 -14.90 -4.54 -4.33
C ASN A 96 -14.50 -3.27 -3.57
N PRO A 97 -13.36 -2.64 -3.91
CA PRO A 97 -12.89 -1.41 -3.30
C PRO A 97 -13.88 -0.23 -3.35
N LYS A 98 -14.84 -0.23 -4.30
CA LYS A 98 -15.79 0.89 -4.48
C LYS A 98 -16.74 1.07 -3.29
N ILE A 99 -16.94 0.04 -2.47
CA ILE A 99 -17.82 0.10 -1.30
C ILE A 99 -17.19 0.81 -0.11
N LEU A 100 -15.88 1.12 -0.15
CA LEU A 100 -15.18 1.71 0.99
C LEU A 100 -15.84 3.00 1.50
N ASN A 101 -16.27 3.87 0.59
CA ASN A 101 -16.84 5.17 0.96
C ASN A 101 -18.14 5.04 1.76
N SER A 102 -18.96 4.02 1.48
CA SER A 102 -20.18 3.74 2.23
C SER A 102 -19.94 2.84 3.45
N LEU A 103 -18.92 1.99 3.41
CA LEU A 103 -18.60 1.03 4.46
C LEU A 103 -17.84 1.67 5.64
N ILE A 104 -16.87 2.55 5.37
CA ILE A 104 -16.02 3.17 6.41
C ILE A 104 -16.85 3.85 7.51
N PRO A 105 -17.85 4.71 7.20
CA PRO A 105 -18.66 5.35 8.24
C PRO A 105 -19.39 4.36 9.15
N GLN A 106 -19.87 3.24 8.58
CA GLN A 106 -20.57 2.20 9.34
C GLN A 106 -19.60 1.44 10.26
N LEU A 107 -18.40 1.12 9.77
CA LEU A 107 -17.35 0.48 10.59
C LEU A 107 -16.82 1.41 11.70
N VAL A 108 -16.83 2.72 11.49
CA VAL A 108 -16.49 3.68 12.58
C VAL A 108 -17.58 3.65 13.65
N GLN A 109 -18.85 3.53 13.27
CA GLN A 109 -19.98 3.46 14.23
C GLN A 109 -19.96 2.19 15.08
N THR A 110 -19.35 1.09 14.60
CA THR A 110 -19.13 -0.12 15.42
C THR A 110 -18.03 0.07 16.45
N GLY A 111 -17.32 1.20 16.42
CA GLY A 111 -16.27 1.57 17.38
C GLY A 111 -14.86 1.15 16.98
N ALA A 112 -14.61 0.90 15.70
CA ALA A 112 -13.25 0.81 15.18
C ALA A 112 -12.53 2.14 15.39
N ASP A 113 -11.36 2.11 16.03
CA ASP A 113 -10.58 3.32 16.36
C ASP A 113 -9.60 3.69 15.25
N ASN A 114 -9.21 2.73 14.43
CA ASN A 114 -8.37 2.91 13.27
C ASN A 114 -8.79 1.99 12.13
N LEU A 115 -8.86 2.56 10.93
CA LEU A 115 -9.07 1.83 9.69
C LEU A 115 -7.91 2.17 8.73
N ARG A 116 -7.25 1.14 8.21
CA ARG A 116 -6.08 1.31 7.34
C ARG A 116 -6.10 0.32 6.18
N VAL A 117 -6.07 0.84 4.95
CA VAL A 117 -5.82 0.01 3.77
C VAL A 117 -4.36 -0.43 3.80
N VAL A 118 -4.11 -1.74 3.79
CA VAL A 118 -2.75 -2.31 3.90
C VAL A 118 -2.29 -3.04 2.66
N ASN A 119 -3.23 -3.52 1.84
CA ASN A 119 -2.90 -4.23 0.61
C ASN A 119 -3.88 -3.84 -0.50
N LEU A 120 -3.37 -3.78 -1.73
CA LEU A 120 -4.16 -3.55 -2.94
C LEU A 120 -3.78 -4.63 -3.94
N GLU A 121 -4.78 -5.30 -4.49
CA GLU A 121 -4.59 -6.42 -5.41
C GLU A 121 -5.30 -6.17 -6.73
N SER A 122 -4.72 -6.70 -7.80
CA SER A 122 -5.33 -6.79 -9.12
C SER A 122 -4.95 -8.14 -9.73
N SER A 123 -5.90 -8.81 -10.37
CA SER A 123 -5.65 -10.06 -11.10
C SER A 123 -4.61 -9.92 -12.21
N ARG A 124 -4.39 -8.69 -12.72
CA ARG A 124 -3.42 -8.41 -13.79
C ARG A 124 -1.99 -8.20 -13.31
N MET A 125 -1.73 -8.32 -12.01
CA MET A 125 -0.44 -7.96 -11.42
C MET A 125 0.75 -8.63 -12.10
N ASP A 126 0.70 -9.95 -12.27
CA ASP A 126 1.84 -10.70 -12.78
C ASP A 126 2.04 -10.51 -14.28
N ALA A 127 0.96 -10.45 -15.05
CA ALA A 127 1.02 -10.09 -16.46
C ALA A 127 1.62 -8.69 -16.65
N THR A 128 1.17 -7.71 -15.88
CA THR A 128 1.67 -6.33 -15.95
C THR A 128 3.13 -6.21 -15.52
N LYS A 129 3.61 -6.98 -14.54
CA LYS A 129 5.04 -7.01 -14.19
C LYS A 129 5.89 -7.41 -15.40
N LEU A 130 5.50 -8.46 -16.13
CA LEU A 130 6.20 -8.92 -17.33
C LEU A 130 6.14 -7.89 -18.47
N GLU A 131 4.97 -7.31 -18.72
CA GLU A 131 4.79 -6.25 -19.72
C GLU A 131 5.68 -5.03 -19.43
N VAL A 132 5.69 -4.58 -18.17
CA VAL A 132 6.49 -3.43 -17.73
C VAL A 132 7.99 -3.75 -17.81
N ALA A 133 8.42 -4.96 -17.44
CA ALA A 133 9.80 -5.40 -17.61
C ALA A 133 10.25 -5.37 -19.07
N GLY A 134 9.44 -5.91 -19.98
CA GLY A 134 9.70 -5.87 -21.42
C GLY A 134 9.80 -4.43 -21.96
N ARG A 135 8.88 -3.54 -21.53
CA ARG A 135 8.93 -2.12 -21.90
C ARG A 135 10.16 -1.41 -21.35
N ALA A 136 10.61 -1.71 -20.13
CA ALA A 136 11.81 -1.12 -19.55
C ALA A 136 13.07 -1.54 -20.32
N ALA A 137 13.20 -2.81 -20.68
CA ALA A 137 14.31 -3.30 -21.50
C ALA A 137 14.30 -2.68 -22.92
N ALA A 138 13.12 -2.59 -23.55
CA ALA A 138 12.96 -1.93 -24.84
C ALA A 138 13.34 -0.44 -24.77
N ALA A 139 12.96 0.26 -23.71
CA ALA A 139 13.33 1.66 -23.48
C ALA A 139 14.85 1.84 -23.30
N ALA A 140 15.52 0.91 -22.61
CA ALA A 140 16.99 0.92 -22.50
C ALA A 140 17.65 0.79 -23.88
N ARG A 141 17.19 -0.16 -24.69
CA ARG A 141 17.71 -0.38 -26.06
C ARG A 141 17.48 0.84 -26.96
N GLN A 142 16.27 1.39 -26.96
CA GLN A 142 15.94 2.57 -27.77
C GLN A 142 16.84 3.76 -27.39
N LYS A 143 17.04 4.00 -26.09
CA LYS A 143 17.93 5.06 -25.59
C LYS A 143 19.38 4.81 -26.02
N ALA A 144 19.90 3.59 -25.88
CA ALA A 144 21.25 3.23 -26.33
C ALA A 144 21.43 3.43 -27.85
N GLN A 145 20.44 3.01 -28.65
CA GLN A 145 20.47 3.13 -30.11
C GLN A 145 20.56 4.59 -30.56
N ILE A 146 19.81 5.49 -29.91
CA ILE A 146 19.84 6.92 -30.20
C ILE A 146 21.20 7.51 -29.83
N VAL A 147 21.69 7.24 -28.62
CA VAL A 147 22.95 7.79 -28.12
C VAL A 147 24.13 7.34 -28.97
N VAL A 148 24.23 6.04 -29.26
CA VAL A 148 25.33 5.48 -30.06
C VAL A 148 25.30 6.02 -31.50
N LYS A 149 24.12 6.12 -32.11
CA LYS A 149 23.98 6.69 -33.46
C LYS A 149 24.43 8.15 -33.51
N GLN A 150 24.09 8.95 -32.51
CA GLN A 150 24.52 10.37 -32.44
C GLN A 150 26.04 10.50 -32.20
N ALA A 151 26.65 9.53 -31.53
CA ALA A 151 28.10 9.45 -31.36
C ALA A 151 28.85 8.90 -32.59
N GLY A 152 28.14 8.60 -33.69
CA GLY A 152 28.74 8.08 -34.93
C GLY A 152 29.01 6.58 -34.96
N GLY A 153 28.50 5.82 -33.98
CA GLY A 153 28.65 4.36 -33.91
C GLY A 153 27.37 3.60 -34.25
N GLN A 154 27.45 2.27 -34.15
CA GLN A 154 26.33 1.33 -34.28
C GLN A 154 26.16 0.51 -33.00
N LEU A 155 24.91 0.39 -32.52
CA LEU A 155 24.60 -0.42 -31.34
C LEU A 155 24.77 -1.92 -31.66
N GLY A 156 25.52 -2.63 -30.83
CA GLY A 156 25.76 -4.07 -30.95
C GLY A 156 24.84 -4.93 -30.08
N ASN A 157 25.34 -6.09 -29.66
CA ASN A 157 24.59 -7.04 -28.85
C ASN A 157 24.47 -6.59 -27.39
N VAL A 158 23.53 -7.19 -26.66
CA VAL A 158 23.46 -7.04 -25.20
C VAL A 158 24.61 -7.83 -24.58
N VAL A 159 25.39 -7.18 -23.72
CA VAL A 159 26.44 -7.81 -22.92
C VAL A 159 25.85 -8.31 -21.60
N THR A 160 25.09 -7.45 -20.91
CA THR A 160 24.48 -7.74 -19.61
C THR A 160 23.15 -7.00 -19.51
N ALA A 161 22.16 -7.61 -18.85
CA ALA A 161 20.94 -6.95 -18.41
C ALA A 161 20.70 -7.30 -16.94
N VAL A 162 20.57 -6.28 -16.10
CA VAL A 162 20.30 -6.42 -14.67
C VAL A 162 18.99 -5.72 -14.35
N GLU A 163 18.05 -6.46 -13.79
CA GLU A 163 16.87 -5.86 -13.19
C GLU A 163 17.28 -5.16 -11.89
N VAL A 164 17.01 -3.86 -11.83
CA VAL A 164 17.20 -3.07 -10.61
C VAL A 164 15.93 -3.22 -9.81
N LEU A 165 15.95 -4.15 -8.86
CA LEU A 165 14.84 -4.32 -7.94
C LEU A 165 14.64 -3.00 -7.16
N PRO A 166 13.39 -2.54 -7.00
CA PRO A 166 13.13 -1.39 -6.16
C PRO A 166 13.70 -1.64 -4.77
N TYR A 167 14.40 -0.65 -4.23
CA TYR A 167 14.80 -0.69 -2.83
C TYR A 167 13.52 -0.71 -1.99
N ASN A 168 13.22 -1.85 -1.36
CA ASN A 168 12.12 -1.99 -0.42
C ASN A 168 12.48 -1.26 0.89
N ALA A 169 12.51 0.07 0.86
CA ALA A 169 12.19 0.84 2.06
C ALA A 169 10.68 0.76 2.20
N GLY A 170 10.17 -0.28 2.88
CA GLY A 170 8.74 -0.57 3.05
C GLY A 170 7.87 0.52 3.69
N ASP A 171 8.36 1.76 3.78
CA ASP A 171 7.73 2.90 4.47
C ASP A 171 7.79 4.24 3.71
N SER A 172 8.51 4.39 2.58
CA SER A 172 8.79 5.74 2.05
C SER A 172 7.55 6.46 1.47
N GLN A 173 6.68 5.76 0.74
CA GLN A 173 5.47 6.39 0.18
C GLN A 173 4.45 6.75 1.28
N LEU A 174 4.30 5.89 2.30
CA LEU A 174 3.45 6.21 3.47
C LEU A 174 4.03 7.34 4.32
N ALA A 175 5.36 7.44 4.42
CA ALA A 175 6.05 8.53 5.11
C ALA A 175 5.86 9.87 4.39
N GLU A 176 5.94 9.91 3.06
CA GLU A 176 5.69 11.11 2.25
C GLU A 176 4.24 11.60 2.39
N PHE A 177 3.25 10.69 2.29
CA PHE A 177 1.85 11.04 2.51
C PHE A 177 1.55 11.49 3.95
N ARG A 178 2.15 10.83 4.96
CA ARG A 178 2.04 11.24 6.37
C ARG A 178 2.61 12.65 6.56
N THR A 179 3.76 12.95 5.98
CA THR A 179 4.39 14.27 6.10
C THR A 179 3.52 15.37 5.47
N ALA A 180 2.93 15.10 4.30
CA ALA A 180 2.01 16.03 3.64
C ALA A 180 0.70 16.25 4.43
N ALA A 181 0.13 15.18 5.02
CA ALA A 181 -1.09 15.26 5.84
C ALA A 181 -0.88 15.92 7.21
N TYR A 182 0.29 15.75 7.82
CA TYR A 182 0.65 16.48 9.05
C TYR A 182 0.90 17.97 8.78
N ALA A 183 1.48 18.32 7.62
CA ALA A 183 1.67 19.71 7.22
C ALA A 183 0.34 20.44 6.92
N SER A 184 -0.66 19.74 6.37
CA SER A 184 -1.99 20.33 6.11
C SER A 184 -2.83 20.50 7.38
N LYS A 185 -2.62 19.66 8.41
CA LYS A 185 -3.32 19.75 9.69
C LYS A 185 -2.96 21.01 10.50
N ASN A 186 -1.79 21.59 10.27
CA ASN A 186 -1.35 22.84 10.90
C ASN A 186 -1.85 24.11 10.18
N LYS A 187 -2.67 23.97 9.12
CA LYS A 187 -3.25 25.11 8.36
C LYS A 187 -4.79 25.10 8.25
N ALA A 188 -5.49 24.18 8.92
CA ALA A 188 -6.95 24.13 8.88
C ALA A 188 -7.56 24.76 10.15
N GLY A 189 -7.41 26.09 10.28
CA GLY A 189 -8.32 26.94 11.04
C GLY A 189 -9.04 27.83 10.03
N GLY A 190 -10.23 27.43 9.61
CA GLY A 190 -10.99 28.17 8.60
C GLY A 190 -12.32 27.50 8.29
N ASP A 191 -13.39 28.15 8.74
CA ASP A 191 -14.78 27.88 8.39
C ASP A 191 -14.96 27.91 6.86
N GLY A 192 -15.67 26.94 6.29
CA GLY A 192 -15.72 26.80 4.83
C GLY A 192 -16.87 25.91 4.33
N SER A 193 -18.00 26.57 4.05
CA SER A 193 -19.11 26.21 3.16
C SER A 193 -18.99 24.89 2.37
N GLY A 194 -20.02 24.04 2.50
CA GLY A 194 -20.22 22.81 1.75
C GLY A 194 -20.47 23.04 0.25
N GLY A 195 -19.39 23.16 -0.52
CA GLY A 195 -19.39 22.69 -1.91
C GLY A 195 -19.25 21.18 -1.93
N ASP A 196 -19.84 20.51 -2.92
CA ASP A 196 -19.68 19.06 -3.13
C ASP A 196 -18.20 18.71 -3.24
N ILE A 197 -17.61 18.26 -2.14
CA ILE A 197 -16.23 17.78 -2.11
C ILE A 197 -16.25 16.47 -2.90
N ALA A 198 -15.64 16.49 -4.08
CA ALA A 198 -15.45 15.28 -4.88
C ALA A 198 -14.86 14.18 -4.01
N THR A 199 -15.56 13.05 -3.90
CA THR A 199 -15.13 11.94 -3.06
C THR A 199 -13.77 11.43 -3.55
N PRO A 200 -12.72 11.45 -2.72
CA PRO A 200 -11.41 10.96 -3.13
C PRO A 200 -11.47 9.49 -3.55
N ASN A 201 -10.80 9.16 -4.65
CA ASN A 201 -10.67 7.77 -5.10
C ASN A 201 -9.51 7.07 -4.39
N LEU A 202 -9.61 5.74 -4.26
CA LEU A 202 -8.51 4.91 -3.81
C LEU A 202 -7.34 5.00 -4.80
N ARG A 203 -6.10 5.02 -4.29
CA ARG A 203 -4.90 5.04 -5.12
C ARG A 203 -4.84 3.81 -6.03
N LYS A 204 -4.26 3.98 -7.22
CA LYS A 204 -3.92 2.88 -8.11
C LYS A 204 -2.71 2.10 -7.61
N ILE A 205 -2.55 0.89 -8.12
CA ILE A 205 -1.35 0.07 -7.89
C ILE A 205 -0.34 0.44 -8.97
N LYS A 206 0.80 0.98 -8.56
CA LYS A 206 1.91 1.30 -9.45
C LYS A 206 2.81 0.08 -9.60
N VAL A 207 2.93 -0.42 -10.83
CA VAL A 207 3.87 -1.46 -11.22
C VAL A 207 5.02 -0.79 -11.99
N GLN A 208 6.25 -1.04 -11.57
CA GLN A 208 7.44 -0.43 -12.15
C GLN A 208 8.51 -1.50 -12.39
N ALA A 209 9.25 -1.37 -13.49
CA ALA A 209 10.47 -2.12 -13.72
C ALA A 209 11.59 -1.17 -14.16
N VAL A 210 12.81 -1.48 -13.73
CA VAL A 210 14.01 -0.74 -14.05
C VAL A 210 15.08 -1.74 -14.47
N TYR A 211 15.70 -1.53 -15.63
CA TYR A 211 16.79 -2.36 -16.11
C TYR A 211 18.01 -1.51 -16.41
N ASP A 212 19.16 -1.94 -15.88
CA ASP A 212 20.46 -1.49 -16.34
C ASP A 212 20.98 -2.47 -17.39
N VAL A 213 21.15 -1.99 -18.61
CA VAL A 213 21.55 -2.81 -19.76
C VAL A 213 22.84 -2.28 -20.34
N VAL A 214 23.81 -3.17 -20.51
CA VAL A 214 25.08 -2.89 -21.19
C VAL A 214 25.00 -3.43 -22.60
N PHE A 215 25.27 -2.58 -23.58
CA PHE A 215 25.35 -2.95 -24.99
C PHE A 215 26.76 -2.77 -25.51
N GLU A 216 27.16 -3.60 -26.47
CA GLU A 216 28.33 -3.35 -27.29
C GLU A 216 28.12 -2.11 -28.18
N VAL A 217 29.21 -1.43 -28.50
CA VAL A 217 29.25 -0.33 -29.47
C VAL A 217 30.25 -0.70 -30.56
N LYS A 218 29.85 -0.53 -31.83
CA LYS A 218 30.65 -0.79 -33.02
C LYS A 218 30.92 0.50 -33.78
#